data_AF-R8HAC2-F1
#
_entry.id   AF-R8HAC2-F1
#
_cell.length_a   1.000
_cell.length_b   1.000
_cell.length_c   1.000
_cell.angle_alpha   90.00
_cell.angle_beta   90.00
_cell.angle_gamma   90.00
#
_symmetry.space_group_name_H-M   'P 1'
#
loop_
_entity.id
_entity.type
_entity.pdbx_description
1 polymer ?
#
loop_
_entity_poly.entity_id
_entity_poly.type
_entity_poly.pdbx_seq_one_letter_code
_entity_poly.pdbx_strand_id
1 'polypeptide(L)'
;MLKKLLLFLLMSLCVVVLTACKDEEEKLKASEEQKIDEKKVEEDKKVEEQQRVEEEKRKQEEQQKVEEEKRKQEEQQKVEEEKRKQEEQQRVEEEKRKQEEQQRVEQEKRKQEEQQKAQQQQSAQQERTQKQEKTTEATGGKPTRSQISVGSHVVIQLDKDYSKTVSGVVKDILTNTETHTYGIKVRLQDGQIGRVQSVG
;
A
#
# COMPACT_ATOMS: atom_id res chain seq x y z
N MET A 1 25.99 132.49 -37.74
CA MET A 1 25.29 131.92 -36.56
C MET A 1 24.31 130.80 -36.94
N LEU A 2 23.48 130.99 -37.97
CA LEU A 2 22.41 130.05 -38.36
C LEU A 2 22.89 128.62 -38.70
N LYS A 3 24.00 128.46 -39.44
CA LYS A 3 24.57 127.14 -39.79
C LYS A 3 25.03 126.33 -38.57
N LYS A 4 25.50 127.01 -37.51
CA LYS A 4 25.91 126.36 -36.26
C LYS A 4 24.69 125.91 -35.46
N LEU A 5 23.63 126.73 -35.42
CA LEU A 5 22.36 126.39 -34.76
C LEU A 5 21.66 125.20 -35.44
N LEU A 6 21.67 125.15 -36.78
CA LEU A 6 21.11 124.04 -37.54
C LEU A 6 21.88 122.73 -37.28
N LEU A 7 23.21 122.79 -37.17
CA LEU A 7 24.04 121.62 -36.89
C LEU A 7 23.84 121.12 -35.45
N PHE A 8 23.67 122.01 -34.48
CA PHE A 8 23.30 121.65 -33.11
C PHE A 8 21.91 121.01 -33.02
N LEU A 9 20.92 121.52 -33.76
CA LEU A 9 19.58 120.92 -33.82
C LEU A 9 19.60 119.54 -34.49
N LEU A 10 20.36 119.39 -35.58
CA LEU A 10 20.50 118.10 -36.26
C LEU A 10 21.19 117.06 -35.37
N MET A 11 22.26 117.46 -34.66
CA MET A 11 22.95 116.57 -33.72
C MET A 11 22.07 116.23 -32.50
N SER A 12 21.32 117.19 -31.97
CA SER A 12 20.37 116.94 -30.88
C SER A 12 19.25 115.98 -31.31
N LEU A 13 18.75 116.11 -32.54
CA LEU A 13 17.76 115.19 -33.10
C LEU A 13 18.34 113.79 -33.29
N CYS A 14 19.57 113.68 -33.82
CA CYS A 14 20.26 112.40 -33.97
C CYS A 14 20.47 111.67 -32.64
N VAL A 15 20.86 112.39 -31.57
CA VAL A 15 21.05 111.78 -30.25
C VAL A 15 19.72 111.25 -29.69
N VAL A 16 18.62 112.00 -29.86
CA VAL A 16 17.28 111.58 -29.41
C VAL A 16 16.77 110.36 -30.19
N VAL A 17 17.01 110.31 -31.51
CA VAL A 17 16.66 109.15 -32.35
C VAL A 17 17.49 107.93 -31.96
N LEU A 18 18.80 108.08 -31.70
CA LEU A 18 19.67 106.98 -31.29
C LEU A 18 19.33 106.43 -29.90
N THR A 19 18.89 107.28 -28.96
CA THR A 19 18.38 106.81 -27.65
C THR A 19 17.07 106.06 -27.79
N ALA A 20 16.13 106.55 -28.60
CA ALA A 20 14.86 105.84 -28.84
C ALA A 20 15.04 104.49 -29.54
N CYS A 21 16.04 104.35 -30.40
CA CYS A 21 16.36 103.06 -31.03
C CYS A 21 16.96 102.03 -30.07
N LYS A 22 17.65 102.46 -28.99
CA LYS A 22 18.23 101.55 -27.98
C LYS A 22 17.19 100.99 -27.02
N ASP A 23 16.21 101.81 -26.62
CA ASP A 23 15.09 101.38 -25.77
C ASP A 23 14.23 100.29 -26.45
N GLU A 24 14.00 100.39 -27.76
CA GLU A 24 13.27 99.37 -28.52
C GLU A 24 14.06 98.05 -28.65
N GLU A 25 15.39 98.11 -28.75
CA GLU A 25 16.27 96.94 -28.84
C GLU A 25 16.39 96.18 -27.51
N GLU A 26 16.45 96.87 -26.37
CA GLU A 26 16.41 96.24 -25.03
C GLU A 26 15.05 95.60 -24.73
N LYS A 27 13.95 96.23 -25.14
CA LYS A 27 12.60 95.69 -24.95
C LYS A 27 12.36 94.42 -25.78
N LEU A 28 12.95 94.34 -26.97
CA LEU A 28 12.93 93.13 -27.80
C LEU A 28 13.75 92.00 -27.16
N LYS A 29 14.94 92.30 -26.61
CA LYS A 29 15.78 91.31 -25.91
C LYS A 29 15.12 90.77 -24.64
N ALA A 30 14.50 91.64 -23.84
CA ALA A 30 13.76 91.22 -22.64
C ALA A 30 12.55 90.33 -22.99
N SER A 31 11.85 90.60 -24.10
CA SER A 31 10.76 89.75 -24.58
C SER A 31 11.25 88.40 -25.13
N GLU A 32 12.42 88.35 -25.75
CA GLU A 32 13.05 87.09 -26.20
C GLU A 32 13.55 86.25 -25.02
N GLU A 33 14.22 86.83 -24.03
CA GLU A 33 14.65 86.12 -22.81
C GLU A 33 13.45 85.54 -22.05
N GLN A 34 12.36 86.31 -21.90
CA GLN A 34 11.12 85.81 -21.27
C GLN A 34 10.51 84.61 -22.03
N LYS A 35 10.52 84.63 -23.36
CA LYS A 35 10.02 83.50 -24.17
C LYS A 35 10.94 82.28 -24.10
N ILE A 36 12.24 82.47 -23.95
CA ILE A 36 13.21 81.39 -23.78
C ILE A 36 13.02 80.73 -22.41
N ASP A 37 12.83 81.51 -21.35
CA ASP A 37 12.57 80.98 -20.01
C ASP A 37 11.23 80.24 -19.92
N GLU A 38 10.14 80.77 -20.50
CA GLU A 38 8.85 80.05 -20.56
C GLU A 38 8.95 78.73 -21.32
N LYS A 39 9.66 78.72 -22.46
CA LYS A 39 9.84 77.52 -23.27
C LYS A 39 10.71 76.47 -22.57
N LYS A 40 11.72 76.90 -21.81
CA LYS A 40 12.58 76.02 -21.01
C LYS A 40 11.82 75.40 -19.85
N VAL A 41 10.95 76.16 -19.17
CA VAL A 41 10.07 75.66 -18.11
C VAL A 41 9.05 74.63 -18.65
N GLU A 42 8.50 74.86 -19.85
CA GLU A 42 7.60 73.89 -20.49
C GLU A 42 8.32 72.59 -20.90
N GLU A 43 9.56 72.69 -21.40
CA GLU A 43 10.40 71.55 -21.75
C GLU A 43 10.80 70.73 -20.51
N ASP A 44 11.24 71.39 -19.43
CA ASP A 44 11.58 70.75 -18.15
C ASP A 44 10.36 70.01 -17.56
N LYS A 45 9.16 70.60 -17.62
CA LYS A 45 7.93 69.97 -17.15
C LYS A 45 7.56 68.73 -17.97
N LYS A 46 7.77 68.77 -19.29
CA LYS A 46 7.52 67.63 -20.19
C LYS A 46 8.53 66.50 -19.95
N VAL A 47 9.78 66.82 -19.67
CA VAL A 47 10.81 65.84 -19.29
C VAL A 47 10.46 65.18 -17.96
N GLU A 48 10.03 65.95 -16.96
CA GLU A 48 9.60 65.41 -15.65
C GLU A 48 8.38 64.48 -15.79
N GLU A 49 7.39 64.85 -16.61
CA GLU A 49 6.22 64.01 -16.89
C GLU A 49 6.62 62.70 -17.58
N GLN A 50 7.52 62.75 -18.57
CA GLN A 50 8.05 61.54 -19.22
C GLN A 50 8.80 60.63 -18.26
N GLN A 51 9.61 61.19 -17.35
CA GLN A 51 10.33 60.42 -16.33
C GLN A 51 9.36 59.74 -15.35
N ARG A 52 8.30 60.43 -14.92
CA ARG A 52 7.26 59.86 -14.04
C ARG A 52 6.52 58.70 -14.72
N VAL A 53 6.15 58.86 -15.99
CA VAL A 53 5.50 57.80 -16.77
C VAL A 53 6.42 56.59 -16.97
N GLU A 54 7.71 56.80 -17.24
CA GLU A 54 8.68 55.70 -17.36
C GLU A 54 8.89 54.99 -16.01
N GLU A 55 9.00 55.73 -14.91
CA GLU A 55 9.12 55.15 -13.56
C GLU A 55 7.89 54.34 -13.17
N GLU A 56 6.68 54.84 -13.47
CA GLU A 56 5.44 54.10 -13.22
C GLU A 56 5.36 52.83 -14.06
N LYS A 57 5.74 52.90 -15.35
CA LYS A 57 5.80 51.72 -16.23
C LYS A 57 6.82 50.68 -15.73
N ARG A 58 7.98 51.11 -15.25
CA ARG A 58 8.99 50.21 -14.63
C ARG A 58 8.43 49.53 -13.38
N LYS A 59 7.74 50.27 -12.50
CA LYS A 59 7.09 49.71 -11.30
C LYS A 59 6.01 48.69 -11.66
N GLN A 60 5.18 48.96 -12.68
CA GLN A 60 4.18 48.01 -13.16
C GLN A 60 4.83 46.75 -13.75
N GLU A 61 5.89 46.89 -14.56
CA GLU A 61 6.62 45.74 -15.13
C GLU A 61 7.30 44.90 -14.04
N GLU A 62 7.86 45.53 -13.01
CA GLU A 62 8.45 44.84 -11.86
C GLU A 62 7.39 44.08 -11.06
N GLN A 63 6.23 44.70 -10.78
CA GLN A 63 5.10 44.02 -10.11
C GLN A 63 4.60 42.82 -10.92
N GLN A 64 4.49 42.93 -12.25
CA GLN A 64 4.10 41.83 -13.12
C GLN A 64 5.11 40.67 -13.08
N LYS A 65 6.42 40.96 -13.11
CA LYS A 65 7.47 39.94 -13.00
C LYS A 65 7.41 39.21 -11.66
N VAL A 66 7.21 39.94 -10.56
CA VAL A 66 7.08 39.35 -9.22
C VAL A 66 5.82 38.48 -9.13
N GLU A 67 4.69 38.92 -9.69
CA GLU A 67 3.47 38.11 -9.72
C GLU A 67 3.64 36.85 -10.59
N GLU A 68 4.26 36.97 -11.76
CA GLU A 68 4.54 35.84 -12.64
C GLU A 68 5.47 34.81 -11.99
N GLU A 69 6.53 35.27 -11.30
CA GLU A 69 7.44 34.41 -10.55
C GLU A 69 6.72 33.71 -9.39
N LYS A 70 5.87 34.43 -8.65
CA LYS A 70 5.05 33.85 -7.58
C LYS A 70 4.08 32.79 -8.11
N ARG A 71 3.43 33.03 -9.25
CA ARG A 71 2.55 32.05 -9.91
C ARG A 71 3.33 30.80 -10.33
N LYS A 72 4.52 30.97 -10.91
CA LYS A 72 5.41 29.85 -11.29
C LYS A 72 5.84 29.03 -10.08
N GLN A 73 6.19 29.68 -8.96
CA GLN A 73 6.54 28.99 -7.72
C GLN A 73 5.34 28.23 -7.13
N GLU A 74 4.15 28.84 -7.12
CA GLU A 74 2.92 28.19 -6.64
C GLU A 74 2.53 26.98 -7.51
N GLU A 75 2.67 27.09 -8.83
CA GLU A 75 2.43 25.98 -9.77
C GLU A 75 3.44 24.83 -9.54
N GLN A 76 4.73 25.14 -9.38
CA GLN A 76 5.74 24.14 -9.04
C GLN A 76 5.44 23.43 -7.72
N GLN A 77 5.01 24.17 -6.69
CA GLN A 77 4.62 23.59 -5.40
C GLN A 77 3.41 22.66 -5.53
N LYS A 78 2.38 23.06 -6.31
CA LYS A 78 1.20 22.21 -6.56
C LYS A 78 1.57 20.92 -7.29
N VAL A 79 2.42 21.01 -8.30
CA VAL A 79 2.91 19.83 -9.05
C VAL A 79 3.74 18.91 -8.14
N GLU A 80 4.60 19.47 -7.28
CA GLU A 80 5.37 18.66 -6.32
C GLU A 80 4.46 18.01 -5.27
N GLU A 81 3.46 18.73 -4.75
CA GLU A 81 2.49 18.20 -3.79
C GLU A 81 1.65 17.08 -4.41
N GLU A 82 1.18 17.25 -5.65
CA GLU A 82 0.46 16.21 -6.38
C GLU A 82 1.33 14.97 -6.61
N LYS A 83 2.59 15.15 -7.02
CA LYS A 83 3.55 14.05 -7.19
C LYS A 83 3.79 13.31 -5.87
N ARG A 84 3.94 14.02 -4.75
CA ARG A 84 4.08 13.42 -3.41
C ARG A 84 2.84 12.60 -3.03
N LYS A 85 1.63 13.13 -3.28
CA LYS A 85 0.38 12.40 -3.04
C LYS A 85 0.27 11.13 -3.89
N GLN A 86 0.65 11.20 -5.16
CA GLN A 86 0.66 10.02 -6.05
C GLN A 86 1.69 8.98 -5.58
N GLU A 87 2.90 9.41 -5.19
CA GLU A 87 3.92 8.50 -4.66
C GLU A 87 3.48 7.85 -3.34
N GLU A 88 2.86 8.60 -2.44
CA GLU A 88 2.30 8.08 -1.19
C GLU A 88 1.19 7.06 -1.45
N GLN A 89 0.26 7.35 -2.36
CA GLN A 89 -0.79 6.40 -2.76
C GLN A 89 -0.20 5.10 -3.34
N GLN A 90 0.83 5.20 -4.19
CA GLN A 90 1.51 4.02 -4.74
C GLN A 90 2.21 3.20 -3.64
N ARG A 91 2.87 3.85 -2.68
CA ARG A 91 3.51 3.16 -1.55
C ARG A 91 2.49 2.43 -0.68
N VAL A 92 1.35 3.07 -0.38
CA VAL A 92 0.27 2.45 0.40
C VAL A 92 -0.35 1.28 -0.36
N GLU A 93 -0.56 1.39 -1.68
CA GLU A 93 -1.07 0.29 -2.48
C GLU A 93 -0.07 -0.88 -2.56
N GLU A 94 1.22 -0.59 -2.73
CA GLU A 94 2.28 -1.60 -2.75
C GLU A 94 2.40 -2.33 -1.39
N GLU A 95 2.32 -1.59 -0.28
CA GLU A 95 2.30 -2.19 1.06
C GLU A 95 1.08 -3.09 1.27
N LYS A 96 -0.11 -2.64 0.85
CA LYS A 96 -1.34 -3.45 0.91
C LYS A 96 -1.22 -4.73 0.08
N ARG A 97 -0.64 -4.65 -1.13
CA ARG A 97 -0.39 -5.83 -1.98
C ARG A 97 0.56 -6.81 -1.30
N LYS A 98 1.64 -6.32 -0.69
CA LYS A 98 2.59 -7.17 0.07
C LYS A 98 1.92 -7.84 1.27
N GLN A 99 1.07 -7.13 2.01
CA GLN A 99 0.32 -7.71 3.12
C GLN A 99 -0.68 -8.77 2.64
N GLU A 100 -1.41 -8.52 1.56
CA GLU A 100 -2.35 -9.49 0.98
C GLU A 100 -1.62 -10.74 0.47
N GLU A 101 -0.47 -10.58 -0.19
CA GLU A 101 0.37 -11.69 -0.65
C GLU A 101 0.89 -12.53 0.53
N GLN A 102 1.39 -11.89 1.59
CA GLN A 102 1.80 -12.60 2.82
C GLN A 102 0.65 -13.40 3.45
N GLN A 103 -0.55 -12.83 3.51
CA GLN A 103 -1.74 -13.51 4.02
C GLN A 103 -2.13 -14.72 3.15
N ARG A 104 -2.04 -14.60 1.82
CA ARG A 104 -2.30 -15.70 0.89
C ARG A 104 -1.31 -16.85 1.07
N VAL A 105 -0.01 -16.53 1.16
CA VAL A 105 1.05 -17.50 1.40
C VAL A 105 0.87 -18.21 2.75
N GLU A 106 0.53 -17.46 3.80
CA GLU A 106 0.26 -18.06 5.12
C GLU A 106 -0.98 -18.96 5.09
N GLN A 107 -2.06 -18.54 4.42
CA GLN A 107 -3.28 -19.34 4.29
C GLN A 107 -3.01 -20.63 3.51
N GLU A 108 -2.22 -20.57 2.43
CA GLU A 108 -1.85 -21.75 1.65
C GLU A 108 -0.98 -22.71 2.47
N LYS A 109 -0.01 -22.20 3.23
CA LYS A 109 0.79 -23.02 4.15
C LYS A 109 -0.05 -23.71 5.22
N ARG A 110 -1.03 -23.00 5.81
CA ARG A 110 -1.97 -23.58 6.78
C ARG A 110 -2.80 -24.70 6.16
N LYS A 111 -3.30 -24.53 4.93
CA LYS A 111 -4.03 -25.57 4.19
C LYS A 111 -3.16 -26.80 3.91
N GLN A 112 -1.91 -26.60 3.50
CA GLN A 112 -0.97 -27.69 3.27
C GLN A 112 -0.64 -28.45 4.57
N GLU A 113 -0.41 -27.73 5.67
CA GLU A 113 -0.15 -28.34 6.98
C GLU A 113 -1.37 -29.14 7.48
N GLU A 114 -2.58 -28.61 7.30
CA GLU A 114 -3.82 -29.32 7.64
C GLU A 114 -4.01 -30.58 6.81
N GLN A 115 -3.78 -30.52 5.49
CA GLN A 115 -3.82 -31.69 4.61
C GLN A 115 -2.77 -32.74 5.00
N GLN A 116 -1.54 -32.33 5.32
CA GLN A 116 -0.50 -33.25 5.78
C GLN A 116 -0.88 -33.91 7.11
N LYS A 117 -1.44 -33.16 8.08
CA LYS A 117 -1.93 -33.72 9.35
C LYS A 117 -3.07 -34.71 9.12
N ALA A 118 -4.03 -34.39 8.26
CA ALA A 118 -5.12 -35.29 7.91
C ALA A 118 -4.60 -36.59 7.26
N GLN A 119 -3.63 -36.48 6.34
CA GLN A 119 -3.03 -37.64 5.69
C GLN A 119 -2.25 -38.51 6.68
N GLN A 120 -1.47 -37.91 7.58
CA GLN A 120 -0.77 -38.64 8.65
C GLN A 120 -1.72 -39.35 9.61
N GLN A 121 -2.85 -38.72 9.96
CA GLN A 121 -3.86 -39.34 10.80
C GLN A 121 -4.53 -40.53 10.09
N GLN A 122 -4.83 -40.41 8.80
CA GLN A 122 -5.36 -41.50 8.00
C GLN A 122 -4.37 -42.66 7.89
N SER A 123 -3.10 -42.39 7.59
CA SER A 123 -2.08 -43.44 7.52
C SER A 123 -1.87 -44.13 8.87
N ALA A 124 -1.89 -43.40 9.98
CA ALA A 124 -1.81 -43.97 11.32
C ALA A 124 -3.04 -44.84 11.68
N GLN A 125 -4.24 -44.46 11.23
CA GLN A 125 -5.44 -45.29 11.37
C GLN A 125 -5.37 -46.57 10.51
N GLN A 126 -4.85 -46.46 9.29
CA GLN A 126 -4.63 -47.62 8.41
C GLN A 126 -3.59 -48.58 8.99
N GLU A 127 -2.48 -48.08 9.54
CA GLU A 127 -1.51 -48.93 10.23
C GLU A 127 -2.09 -49.60 11.48
N ARG A 128 -2.96 -48.93 12.24
CA ARG A 128 -3.64 -49.52 13.39
C ARG A 128 -4.60 -50.63 12.99
N THR A 129 -5.38 -50.43 11.93
CA THR A 129 -6.30 -51.46 11.40
C THR A 129 -5.53 -52.65 10.83
N GLN A 130 -4.45 -52.42 10.08
CA GLN A 130 -3.57 -53.49 9.61
C GLN A 130 -2.84 -54.22 10.75
N LYS A 131 -2.43 -53.54 11.82
CA LYS A 131 -1.88 -54.21 13.02
C LYS A 131 -2.94 -55.04 13.73
N GLN A 132 -4.19 -54.58 13.81
CA GLN A 132 -5.28 -55.35 14.38
C GLN A 132 -5.61 -56.60 13.55
N GLU A 133 -5.67 -56.48 12.22
CA GLU A 133 -5.88 -57.62 11.30
C GLU A 133 -4.69 -58.59 11.31
N LYS A 134 -3.45 -58.09 11.40
CA LYS A 134 -2.26 -58.93 11.49
C LYS A 134 -2.09 -59.62 12.86
N THR A 135 -2.66 -59.05 13.94
CA THR A 135 -2.75 -59.75 15.23
C THR A 135 -3.80 -60.85 15.26
N THR A 136 -4.75 -60.88 14.31
CA THR A 136 -5.71 -62.00 14.20
C THR A 136 -5.16 -63.19 13.41
N GLU A 137 -4.22 -63.00 12.48
CA GLU A 137 -3.67 -64.08 11.64
C GLU A 137 -2.41 -64.77 12.20
N ALA A 138 -1.71 -64.16 13.16
CA ALA A 138 -0.55 -64.77 13.85
C ALA A 138 -0.95 -65.34 15.23
N THR A 139 -1.97 -66.20 15.28
CA THR A 139 -2.43 -66.83 16.52
C THR A 139 -1.64 -68.12 16.80
N GLY A 140 -0.69 -68.02 17.74
CA GLY A 140 -0.50 -69.09 18.75
C GLY A 140 -1.52 -68.95 19.90
N GLY A 141 -2.67 -68.33 19.64
CA GLY A 141 -3.69 -67.95 20.61
C GLY A 141 -4.96 -68.80 20.49
N LYS A 142 -5.78 -68.76 21.53
CA LYS A 142 -7.00 -69.57 21.69
C LYS A 142 -7.91 -69.47 20.44
N PRO A 143 -8.55 -70.59 20.02
CA PRO A 143 -9.38 -70.61 18.82
C PRO A 143 -10.52 -69.61 18.85
N THR A 144 -10.83 -69.03 17.70
CA THR A 144 -12.00 -68.15 17.53
C THR A 144 -13.27 -68.96 17.28
N ARG A 145 -14.43 -68.33 17.45
CA ARG A 145 -15.72 -69.00 17.29
C ARG A 145 -15.91 -69.52 15.86
N SER A 146 -15.48 -68.77 14.84
CA SER A 146 -15.62 -69.18 13.45
C SER A 146 -14.82 -70.44 13.10
N GLN A 147 -13.76 -70.74 13.87
CA GLN A 147 -12.95 -71.95 13.67
C GLN A 147 -13.60 -73.23 14.24
N ILE A 148 -14.70 -73.14 14.99
CA ILE A 148 -15.33 -74.28 15.67
C ILE A 148 -16.75 -74.49 15.14
N SER A 149 -17.10 -75.71 14.73
CA SER A 149 -18.47 -76.05 14.34
C SER A 149 -19.06 -77.14 15.23
N VAL A 150 -20.39 -77.17 15.34
CA VAL A 150 -21.10 -78.29 15.99
C VAL A 150 -20.80 -79.55 15.19
N GLY A 151 -20.36 -80.61 15.88
CA GLY A 151 -19.87 -81.85 15.25
C GLY A 151 -18.36 -81.89 15.02
N SER A 152 -17.63 -80.79 15.20
CA SER A 152 -16.15 -80.82 15.12
C SER A 152 -15.51 -81.47 16.35
N HIS A 153 -14.36 -82.09 16.13
CA HIS A 153 -13.52 -82.63 17.20
C HIS A 153 -12.60 -81.55 17.76
N VAL A 154 -12.66 -81.32 19.07
CA VAL A 154 -11.93 -80.24 19.75
C VAL A 154 -11.31 -80.73 21.04
N VAL A 155 -10.27 -80.05 21.51
CA VAL A 155 -9.71 -80.24 22.85
C VAL A 155 -10.18 -79.10 23.74
N ILE A 156 -10.86 -79.45 24.84
CA ILE A 156 -11.35 -78.49 25.82
C ILE A 156 -10.59 -78.62 27.14
N GLN A 157 -10.42 -77.49 27.83
CA GLN A 157 -10.11 -77.44 29.26
C GLN A 157 -11.42 -77.43 30.04
N LEU A 158 -11.61 -78.37 30.95
CA LEU A 158 -12.86 -78.51 31.73
C LEU A 158 -13.12 -77.32 32.66
N ASP A 159 -14.38 -76.92 32.79
CA ASP A 159 -14.81 -75.85 33.72
C ASP A 159 -14.81 -76.32 35.19
N LYS A 160 -14.98 -77.63 35.40
CA LYS A 160 -14.95 -78.27 36.72
C LYS A 160 -13.52 -78.48 37.23
N ASP A 161 -12.63 -78.91 36.34
CA ASP A 161 -11.23 -79.24 36.62
C ASP A 161 -10.31 -78.56 35.59
N TYR A 162 -9.87 -77.34 35.87
CA TYR A 162 -9.04 -76.56 34.94
C TYR A 162 -7.68 -77.22 34.62
N SER A 163 -7.19 -78.15 35.43
CA SER A 163 -5.94 -78.87 35.15
C SER A 163 -6.09 -79.99 34.10
N LYS A 164 -7.34 -80.34 33.73
CA LYS A 164 -7.62 -81.45 32.82
C LYS A 164 -8.08 -80.94 31.46
N THR A 165 -7.54 -81.58 30.42
CA THR A 165 -7.97 -81.42 29.05
C THR A 165 -8.64 -82.68 28.55
N VAL A 166 -9.74 -82.52 27.80
CA VAL A 166 -10.52 -83.62 27.24
C VAL A 166 -10.77 -83.35 25.77
N SER A 167 -10.57 -84.36 24.95
CA SER A 167 -10.91 -84.34 23.54
C SER A 167 -12.31 -84.90 23.30
N GLY A 168 -13.11 -84.27 22.45
CA GLY A 168 -14.40 -84.83 22.05
C GLY A 168 -15.11 -84.01 20.99
N VAL A 169 -16.33 -84.43 20.66
CA VAL A 169 -17.16 -83.82 19.62
C VAL A 169 -18.07 -82.74 20.21
N VAL A 170 -18.08 -81.56 19.60
CA VAL A 170 -18.93 -80.43 20.02
C VAL A 170 -20.40 -80.73 19.78
N LYS A 171 -21.23 -80.58 20.81
CA LYS A 171 -22.70 -80.60 20.74
C LYS A 171 -23.28 -79.20 20.61
N ASP A 172 -22.95 -78.33 21.56
CA ASP A 172 -23.45 -76.95 21.59
C ASP A 172 -22.28 -75.98 21.80
N ILE A 173 -22.37 -74.81 21.20
CA ILE A 173 -21.41 -73.73 21.42
C ILE A 173 -22.07 -72.68 22.30
N LEU A 174 -21.47 -72.43 23.47
CA LEU A 174 -22.05 -71.62 24.54
C LEU A 174 -21.53 -70.18 24.54
N THR A 175 -20.62 -69.83 23.63
CA THR A 175 -20.10 -68.46 23.46
C THR A 175 -20.50 -67.94 22.09
N ASN A 176 -21.19 -66.79 22.08
CA ASN A 176 -21.74 -66.19 20.87
C ASN A 176 -20.79 -65.18 20.20
N THR A 177 -19.79 -64.64 20.92
CA THR A 177 -18.83 -63.68 20.36
C THR A 177 -17.73 -64.38 19.57
N GLU A 178 -17.23 -63.73 18.51
CA GLU A 178 -16.16 -64.28 17.65
C GLU A 178 -14.89 -64.59 18.44
N THR A 179 -14.54 -63.67 19.35
CA THR A 179 -13.40 -63.79 20.24
C THR A 179 -13.86 -63.65 21.69
N HIS A 180 -13.20 -64.36 22.61
CA HIS A 180 -13.47 -64.25 24.04
C HIS A 180 -12.16 -64.34 24.83
N THR A 181 -11.96 -63.48 25.82
CA THR A 181 -10.70 -63.37 26.61
C THR A 181 -10.25 -64.71 27.19
N TYR A 182 -11.20 -65.54 27.62
CA TYR A 182 -10.90 -66.84 28.19
C TYR A 182 -10.93 -67.99 27.18
N GLY A 183 -11.36 -67.75 25.94
CA GLY A 183 -11.61 -68.77 24.91
C GLY A 183 -13.09 -69.17 24.82
N ILE A 184 -13.45 -69.78 23.69
CA ILE A 184 -14.81 -70.19 23.34
C ILE A 184 -15.24 -71.34 24.24
N LYS A 185 -16.37 -71.18 24.92
CA LYS A 185 -16.97 -72.23 25.76
C LYS A 185 -17.87 -73.12 24.91
N VAL A 186 -17.71 -74.43 25.01
CA VAL A 186 -18.50 -75.43 24.29
C VAL A 186 -18.96 -76.54 25.23
N ARG A 187 -20.01 -77.24 24.83
CA ARG A 187 -20.50 -78.49 25.43
C ARG A 187 -20.21 -79.64 24.48
N LEU A 188 -19.59 -80.70 24.96
CA LEU A 188 -19.34 -81.92 24.21
C LEU A 188 -20.57 -82.85 24.20
N GLN A 189 -20.58 -83.82 23.29
CA GLN A 189 -21.68 -84.80 23.18
C GLN A 189 -21.90 -85.63 24.45
N ASP A 190 -20.85 -85.88 25.23
CA ASP A 190 -20.90 -86.55 26.54
C ASP A 190 -21.45 -85.67 27.67
N GLY A 191 -21.79 -84.41 27.38
CA GLY A 191 -22.32 -83.44 28.33
C GLY A 191 -21.26 -82.64 29.10
N GLN A 192 -19.96 -82.91 28.89
CA GLN A 192 -18.88 -82.13 29.50
C GLN A 192 -18.82 -80.71 28.93
N ILE A 193 -18.47 -79.74 29.76
CA ILE A 193 -18.41 -78.31 29.39
C ILE A 193 -17.01 -77.78 29.68
N GLY A 194 -16.45 -77.06 28.72
CA GLY A 194 -15.12 -76.48 28.85
C GLY A 194 -14.81 -75.43 27.81
N ARG A 195 -13.59 -74.89 27.87
CA ARG A 195 -13.08 -73.88 26.95
C ARG A 195 -12.15 -74.52 25.93
N VAL A 196 -12.36 -74.23 24.66
CA VAL A 196 -11.54 -74.82 23.57
C VAL A 196 -10.11 -74.28 23.64
N GLN A 197 -9.15 -75.21 23.62
CA GLN A 197 -7.71 -74.94 23.59
C GLN A 197 -7.16 -75.10 22.18
N SER A 198 -7.59 -76.13 21.46
CA SER A 198 -7.24 -76.36 20.06
C SER A 198 -8.40 -76.99 19.29
N VAL A 199 -8.41 -76.71 17.99
CA VAL A 199 -9.30 -77.36 17.01
C VAL A 199 -8.47 -78.42 16.29
N GLY A 200 -9.02 -79.62 16.14
CA GLY A 200 -8.37 -80.73 15.44
C GLY A 200 -8.68 -80.77 13.96
#